data_AF-A0A1A8NFU3-F1
#
_entry.id   AF-A0A1A8NFU3-F1
#
_cell.length_a   1.000
_cell.length_b   1.000
_cell.length_c   1.000
_cell.angle_alpha   90.00
_cell.angle_beta   90.00
_cell.angle_gamma   90.00
#
_symmetry.space_group_name_H-M   'P 1'
#
loop_
_entity.id
_entity.type
_entity.pdbx_description
1 polymer ?
#
loop_
_entity_poly.entity_id
_entity_poly.type
_entity_poly.pdbx_seq_one_letter_code
_entity_poly.pdbx_strand_id
1 'polypeptide(L)'
;MQLTKDPFAAIAEETLSIKAKEVVSSIDEGQFLLELVDMQSSLTISQELRTNGPAKFWSQINAHQFSNLKNVAVTVLSMFGSTCESSFSHMNAIKTNLRSSLTESTLHYCLRIALSS
;
A
#
# COMPACT_ATOMS: atom_id res chain seq x y z
N MET A 1 8.63 -0.61 -6.25
CA MET A 1 8.38 -1.60 -7.31
C MET A 1 8.18 -0.86 -8.64
N GLN A 2 9.06 -1.09 -9.63
CA GLN A 2 9.10 -0.33 -10.90
C GLN A 2 7.76 -0.41 -11.67
N LEU A 3 7.05 -1.54 -11.55
CA LEU A 3 5.73 -1.81 -12.15
C LEU A 3 4.70 -0.68 -11.95
N THR A 4 4.66 -0.07 -10.76
CA THR A 4 3.69 1.00 -10.44
C THR A 4 4.00 2.34 -11.10
N LYS A 5 5.27 2.57 -11.46
CA LYS A 5 5.74 3.80 -12.10
C LYS A 5 5.76 3.67 -13.61
N ASP A 6 6.23 2.54 -14.12
CA ASP A 6 6.28 2.24 -15.54
C ASP A 6 6.12 0.73 -15.77
N PRO A 7 4.89 0.26 -16.07
CA PRO A 7 4.62 -1.13 -16.40
C PRO A 7 5.15 -1.54 -17.79
N PHE A 8 5.55 -0.58 -18.65
CA PHE A 8 6.09 -0.85 -19.98
C PHE A 8 7.61 -1.07 -19.98
N ALA A 9 8.30 -0.53 -18.98
CA ALA A 9 9.71 -0.81 -18.69
C ALA A 9 9.90 -2.04 -17.80
N ALA A 10 8.81 -2.63 -17.29
CA ALA A 10 8.86 -3.86 -16.51
C ALA A 10 9.09 -5.05 -17.45
N ILE A 11 10.23 -5.72 -17.32
CA ILE A 11 10.47 -6.97 -18.06
C ILE A 11 9.51 -8.02 -17.47
N ALA A 12 8.73 -8.67 -18.34
CA ALA A 12 7.90 -9.83 -17.99
C ALA A 12 8.79 -11.04 -17.68
N GLU A 13 9.56 -10.94 -16.60
CA GLU A 13 10.48 -11.96 -16.12
C GLU A 13 9.82 -12.78 -15.01
N GLU A 14 10.23 -14.04 -14.87
CA GLU A 14 9.82 -14.95 -13.80
C GLU A 14 10.04 -14.31 -12.40
N THR A 15 11.10 -13.51 -12.27
CA THR A 15 11.38 -12.72 -11.06
C THR A 15 10.23 -11.76 -10.69
N LEU A 16 9.53 -11.19 -11.68
CA LEU A 16 8.43 -10.25 -11.45
C LEU A 16 7.15 -10.96 -11.00
N SER A 17 6.84 -12.14 -11.54
CA SER A 17 5.68 -12.93 -11.10
C SER A 17 5.86 -13.40 -9.66
N ILE A 18 7.08 -13.83 -9.31
CA ILE A 18 7.45 -14.20 -7.93
C ILE A 18 7.23 -13.00 -6.99
N LYS A 19 7.72 -11.81 -7.37
CA LYS A 19 7.49 -10.58 -6.59
C LYS A 19 6.03 -10.20 -6.47
N ALA A 20 5.24 -10.37 -7.53
CA ALA A 20 3.80 -10.11 -7.50
C ALA A 20 3.08 -11.06 -6.53
N LYS A 21 3.47 -12.35 -6.53
CA LYS A 21 2.93 -13.37 -5.64
C LYS A 21 3.33 -13.20 -4.17
N GLU A 22 4.53 -12.68 -3.91
CA GLU A 22 4.93 -12.27 -2.55
C GLU A 22 4.02 -11.15 -2.00
N VAL A 23 3.59 -10.23 -2.87
CA VAL A 23 2.72 -9.10 -2.49
C VAL A 23 1.26 -9.53 -2.40
N VAL A 24 0.80 -10.41 -3.29
CA VAL A 24 -0.56 -10.92 -3.32
C VAL A 24 -0.52 -12.43 -3.58
N SER A 25 -0.71 -13.21 -2.51
CA SER A 25 -0.56 -14.67 -2.54
C SER A 25 -1.59 -15.42 -3.40
N SER A 26 -2.68 -14.76 -3.77
CA SER A 26 -3.80 -15.34 -4.53
C SER A 26 -3.70 -15.13 -6.05
N ILE A 27 -2.60 -14.59 -6.56
CA ILE A 27 -2.48 -14.26 -7.99
C ILE A 27 -2.10 -15.49 -8.81
N ASP A 28 -2.73 -15.62 -9.97
CA ASP A 28 -2.30 -16.55 -11.01
C ASP A 28 -1.16 -15.93 -11.82
N GLU A 29 0.04 -16.50 -11.68
CA GLU A 29 1.26 -15.98 -12.30
C GLU A 29 1.19 -15.97 -13.84
N GLY A 30 0.55 -16.98 -14.42
CA GLY A 30 0.40 -17.10 -15.88
C GLY A 30 -0.54 -16.04 -16.45
N GLN A 31 -1.69 -15.83 -15.81
CA GLN A 31 -2.62 -14.77 -16.16
C GLN A 31 -2.01 -13.38 -15.94
N PHE A 32 -1.26 -13.18 -14.84
CA PHE A 32 -0.56 -11.93 -14.59
C PHE A 32 0.45 -11.58 -15.69
N LEU A 33 1.26 -12.54 -16.14
CA LEU A 33 2.22 -12.32 -17.22
C LEU A 33 1.52 -12.08 -18.56
N LEU A 34 0.43 -12.80 -18.86
CA LEU A 34 -0.38 -12.56 -20.06
C LEU A 34 -1.01 -11.16 -20.06
N GLU A 35 -1.60 -10.74 -18.93
CA GLU A 35 -2.15 -9.39 -18.75
C GLU A 35 -1.07 -8.31 -18.94
N LEU A 36 0.15 -8.54 -18.43
CA LEU A 36 1.28 -7.62 -18.58
C LEU A 36 1.72 -7.51 -20.05
N VAL A 37 1.84 -8.64 -20.75
CA VAL A 37 2.21 -8.66 -22.18
C VAL A 37 1.13 -8.02 -23.05
N ASP A 38 -0.15 -8.30 -22.78
CA ASP A 38 -1.28 -7.68 -23.48
C ASP A 38 -1.29 -6.15 -23.28
N MET A 39 -1.05 -5.70 -22.04
CA MET A 39 -0.89 -4.28 -21.73
C MET A 39 0.27 -3.66 -22.52
N GLN A 40 1.43 -4.32 -22.55
CA GLN A 40 2.63 -3.82 -23.23
C GLN A 40 2.48 -3.75 -24.76
N SER A 41 1.69 -4.67 -25.33
CA SER A 41 1.37 -4.69 -26.75
C SER A 41 0.48 -3.50 -27.18
N SER A 42 -0.29 -2.94 -26.24
CA SER A 42 -1.25 -1.89 -26.53
C SER A 42 -0.66 -0.48 -26.45
N LEU A 43 -0.48 0.14 -27.63
CA LEU A 43 0.01 1.51 -27.75
C LEU A 43 -0.95 2.52 -27.09
N THR A 44 -2.26 2.31 -27.17
CA THR A 44 -3.28 3.16 -26.56
C THR A 44 -3.18 3.18 -25.04
N ILE A 45 -2.96 2.01 -24.42
CA ILE A 45 -2.78 1.92 -22.96
C ILE A 45 -1.49 2.63 -22.53
N SER A 46 -0.42 2.53 -23.33
CA SER A 46 0.83 3.25 -23.07
C SER A 46 0.67 4.77 -23.13
N GLN A 47 -0.19 5.25 -24.01
CA GLN A 47 -0.44 6.67 -24.24
C GLN A 47 -1.35 7.25 -23.16
N GLU A 48 -2.36 6.48 -22.73
CA GLU A 48 -3.18 6.76 -21.56
C GLU A 48 -2.35 6.92 -20.29
N LEU A 49 -1.37 6.04 -20.05
CA LEU A 49 -0.46 6.14 -18.90
C LEU A 49 0.35 7.44 -18.94
N ARG A 50 0.93 7.79 -20.11
CA ARG A 50 1.72 9.02 -20.28
C ARG A 50 0.89 10.29 -20.12
N THR A 51 -0.36 10.25 -20.56
CA THR A 51 -1.26 11.42 -20.57
C THR A 51 -1.91 11.66 -19.21
N ASN A 52 -2.35 10.59 -18.55
CA ASN A 52 -3.11 10.67 -17.30
C ASN A 52 -2.23 10.51 -16.04
N GLY A 53 -1.00 10.02 -16.20
CA GLY A 53 -0.11 9.66 -15.11
C GLY A 53 -0.52 8.36 -14.41
N PRO A 54 0.42 7.73 -13.68
CA PRO A 54 0.25 6.39 -13.11
C PRO A 54 -0.91 6.29 -12.11
N ALA A 55 -1.12 7.28 -11.25
CA ALA A 55 -2.19 7.24 -10.24
C ALA A 55 -3.59 7.20 -10.86
N LYS A 56 -3.86 8.06 -11.83
CA LYS A 56 -5.17 8.13 -12.51
C LYS A 56 -5.35 6.92 -13.43
N PHE A 57 -4.29 6.51 -14.13
CA PHE A 57 -4.28 5.30 -14.97
C PHE A 57 -4.74 4.05 -14.22
N TRP A 58 -4.12 3.72 -13.08
CA TRP A 58 -4.48 2.52 -12.31
C TRP A 58 -5.91 2.59 -11.73
N SER A 59 -6.47 3.80 -11.56
CA SER A 59 -7.86 3.96 -11.15
C SER A 59 -8.85 3.66 -12.29
N GLN A 60 -8.53 4.09 -13.52
CA GLN A 60 -9.42 4.03 -14.69
C GLN A 60 -9.25 2.74 -15.52
N ILE A 61 -8.18 1.98 -15.30
CA ILE A 61 -7.95 0.74 -16.04
C ILE A 61 -9.06 -0.29 -15.80
N ASN A 62 -9.45 -0.96 -16.88
CA ASN A 62 -10.51 -1.96 -16.89
C ASN A 62 -10.13 -3.15 -15.98
N ALA A 63 -10.81 -3.26 -14.85
CA ALA A 63 -10.58 -4.30 -13.86
C ALA A 63 -10.95 -5.71 -14.37
N HIS A 64 -11.74 -5.80 -15.44
CA HIS A 64 -12.11 -7.09 -16.03
C HIS A 64 -11.03 -7.65 -16.95
N GLN A 65 -10.23 -6.79 -17.59
CA GLN A 65 -9.16 -7.20 -18.50
C GLN A 65 -7.80 -7.31 -17.80
N PHE A 66 -7.56 -6.47 -16.78
CA PHE A 66 -6.28 -6.38 -16.08
C PHE A 66 -6.46 -6.58 -14.57
N SER A 67 -7.19 -7.62 -14.19
CA SER A 67 -7.63 -7.85 -12.80
C SER A 67 -6.45 -8.11 -11.87
N ASN A 68 -5.51 -8.97 -12.28
CA ASN A 68 -4.33 -9.33 -11.49
C ASN A 68 -3.37 -8.16 -11.45
N LEU A 69 -3.11 -7.53 -12.60
CA LEU A 69 -2.19 -6.40 -12.72
C LEU A 69 -2.65 -5.20 -11.88
N LYS A 70 -3.95 -4.88 -11.92
CA LYS A 70 -4.55 -3.83 -11.09
C LYS A 70 -4.45 -4.16 -9.60
N ASN A 71 -4.72 -5.41 -9.22
CA ASN A 71 -4.67 -5.83 -7.82
C ASN A 71 -3.25 -5.66 -7.23
N VAL A 72 -2.21 -6.07 -7.98
CA VAL A 72 -0.81 -5.85 -7.59
C VAL A 72 -0.51 -4.37 -7.49
N ALA A 73 -0.84 -3.59 -8.52
CA ALA A 73 -0.53 -2.17 -8.56
C ALA A 73 -1.18 -1.40 -7.40
N VAL A 74 -2.46 -1.65 -7.13
CA VAL A 74 -3.20 -1.03 -6.02
C VAL A 74 -2.64 -1.48 -4.67
N THR A 75 -2.33 -2.78 -4.50
CA THR A 75 -1.74 -3.29 -3.24
C THR A 75 -0.40 -2.62 -2.96
N VAL A 76 0.48 -2.53 -3.95
CA VAL A 76 1.77 -1.85 -3.82
C VAL A 76 1.58 -0.37 -3.51
N LEU A 77 0.70 0.33 -4.25
CA LEU A 77 0.40 1.75 -3.99
C LEU A 77 -0.15 1.97 -2.57
N SER A 78 -1.00 1.06 -2.09
CA SER A 78 -1.56 1.11 -0.73
C SER A 78 -0.51 0.86 0.34
N MET A 79 0.48 -0.02 0.11
CA MET A 79 1.61 -0.22 1.04
C MET A 79 2.46 1.05 1.21
N PHE A 80 2.59 1.86 0.15
CA PHE A 80 3.27 3.15 0.24
C PHE A 80 2.43 4.22 0.96
N GLY A 81 1.09 4.15 0.89
CA GLY A 81 0.21 5.05 1.64
C GLY A 81 0.08 4.69 3.14
N SER A 82 0.04 3.40 3.47
CA SER A 82 -0.22 2.91 4.84
C SER A 82 0.98 3.04 5.79
N THR A 83 2.20 3.20 5.28
CA THR A 83 3.38 3.56 6.11
C THR A 83 3.22 4.93 6.78
N CYS A 84 2.44 5.84 6.20
CA CYS A 84 2.20 7.17 6.79
C CYS A 84 1.24 7.09 7.99
N GLU A 85 0.13 6.36 7.87
CA GLU A 85 -0.83 6.23 8.98
C GLU A 85 -0.30 5.37 10.14
N SER A 86 0.45 4.31 9.85
CA SER A 86 1.00 3.42 10.88
C SER A 86 2.16 4.07 11.66
N SER A 87 2.96 4.93 11.04
CA SER A 87 4.00 5.71 11.74
C SER A 87 3.40 6.79 12.66
N PHE A 88 2.28 7.41 12.26
CA PHE A 88 1.60 8.40 13.09
C PHE A 88 0.82 7.76 14.26
N SER A 89 0.25 6.57 14.04
CA SER A 89 -0.45 5.81 15.08
C SER A 89 0.49 5.35 16.20
N HIS A 90 1.70 4.86 15.88
CA HIS A 90 2.68 4.48 16.91
C HIS A 90 3.14 5.67 17.76
N MET A 91 3.34 6.84 17.17
CA MET A 91 3.76 8.02 17.92
C MET A 91 2.66 8.54 18.86
N ASN A 92 1.39 8.46 18.44
CA ASN A 92 0.25 8.80 19.29
C ASN A 92 0.00 7.76 20.38
N ALA A 93 0.15 6.46 20.10
CA ALA A 93 0.02 5.41 21.11
C ALA A 93 1.07 5.56 22.22
N ILE A 94 2.34 5.76 21.86
CA ILE A 94 3.44 5.94 22.82
C ILE A 94 3.26 7.24 23.63
N LYS A 95 2.91 8.36 22.98
CA LYS A 95 2.68 9.65 23.67
C LYS A 95 1.45 9.62 24.57
N THR A 96 0.39 8.91 24.18
CA THR A 96 -0.84 8.79 24.98
C THR A 96 -0.62 7.86 26.17
N ASN A 97 0.14 6.77 26.00
CA ASN A 97 0.45 5.83 27.07
C ASN A 97 1.37 6.43 28.15
N LEU A 98 2.39 7.21 27.73
CA LEU A 98 3.25 7.93 28.67
C LEU A 98 2.47 9.01 29.45
N ARG A 99 1.54 9.71 28.78
CA ARG A 99 0.67 10.72 29.42
C ARG A 99 -0.34 10.08 30.38
N SER A 100 -0.97 8.95 30.01
CA SER A 100 -1.92 8.25 30.89
C SER A 100 -1.21 7.69 32.12
N SER A 101 -0.01 7.12 31.96
CA SER A 101 0.80 6.63 33.09
C SER A 101 1.25 7.74 34.05
N LEU A 102 1.65 8.90 33.52
CA LEU A 102 1.99 10.08 34.34
C LEU A 102 0.76 10.68 35.04
N THR A 103 -0.42 10.66 34.41
CA THR A 103 -1.66 11.20 34.99
C THR A 103 -2.23 10.28 36.06
N GLU A 104 -2.18 8.96 35.86
CA GLU A 104 -2.69 7.97 36.83
C GLU A 104 -1.87 7.97 38.13
N SER A 105 -0.54 8.08 38.02
CA SER A 105 0.36 8.15 39.18
C SER A 105 0.20 9.45 39.98
N THR A 106 0.02 10.61 39.31
CA THR A 106 -0.27 11.87 40.02
C THR A 106 -1.66 11.89 40.63
N LEU A 107 -2.69 11.39 39.94
CA LEU A 107 -4.05 11.31 40.46
C LEU A 107 -4.12 10.42 41.72
N HIS A 108 -3.44 9.28 41.72
CA HIS A 108 -3.38 8.39 42.88
C HIS A 108 -2.66 9.04 44.08
N TYR A 109 -1.61 9.83 43.85
CA TYR A 109 -0.94 10.58 44.91
C TYR A 109 -1.83 11.71 45.47
N CYS A 110 -2.51 12.46 44.61
CA CYS A 110 -3.46 13.51 45.02
C CYS A 110 -4.65 12.93 45.81
N LEU A 111 -5.22 11.80 45.39
CA LEU A 111 -6.32 11.14 46.11
C LEU A 111 -5.88 10.62 47.49
N ARG A 112 -4.64 10.11 47.61
CA ARG A 112 -4.10 9.66 48.90
C ARG A 112 -3.91 10.82 49.87
N ILE A 113 -3.43 11.98 49.41
CA ILE A 113 -3.28 13.17 50.26
C ILE A 113 -4.65 13.68 50.72
N ALA A 114 -5.66 13.69 49.84
CA ALA A 114 -7.01 14.13 50.20
C ALA A 114 -7.70 13.21 51.23
N LEU A 115 -7.36 11.92 51.25
CA LEU A 115 -7.90 10.93 52.20
C LEU A 115 -7.10 10.84 53.51
N SER A 116 -5.98 11.54 53.62
CA SER A 116 -5.10 11.52 54.81
C SER A 116 -5.21 12.79 55.66
N SER A 117 -6.28 13.59 55.50
CA SER A 117 -6.55 14.79 56.31
C SER A 117 -7.69 14.58 57.30
#